data_AF-A0A125PKJ6-F1
#
_entry.id   AF-A0A125PKJ6-F1
#
_cell.length_a   1.000
_cell.length_b   1.000
_cell.length_c   1.000
_cell.angle_alpha   90.00
_cell.angle_beta   90.00
_cell.angle_gamma   90.00
#
_symmetry.space_group_name_H-M   'P 1'
#
loop_
_entity.id
_entity.type
_entity.pdbx_description
1 polymer ?
#
loop_
_entity_poly.entity_id
_entity_poly.type
_entity_poly.pdbx_seq_one_letter_code
_entity_poly.pdbx_strand_id
1 'polypeptide(L)' 'MATGSSNGCLAAYLIKYRYLGTEKINMHVEQGYEINRHSLIHIQAEVIESNINVCIGGKIESIASGKWTVS' A
#
# COMPACT_ATOMS: atom_id res chain seq x y z
N MET A 1 7.84 -5.32 -6.87
CA MET A 1 6.45 -5.12 -7.38
C MET A 1 5.67 -4.61 -6.20
N ALA A 2 5.04 -3.46 -6.32
CA ALA A 2 4.24 -2.89 -5.25
C ALA A 2 2.79 -3.34 -5.44
N THR A 3 2.31 -4.26 -4.61
CA THR A 3 0.91 -4.70 -4.69
C THR A 3 0.10 -3.91 -3.67
N GLY A 4 -0.52 -2.82 -4.12
CA GLY A 4 -1.34 -1.96 -3.25
C GLY A 4 -2.45 -2.74 -2.54
N SER A 5 -3.18 -3.60 -3.25
CA SER A 5 -4.28 -4.39 -2.65
C SER A 5 -3.85 -5.28 -1.49
N SER A 6 -2.71 -5.98 -1.59
CA SER A 6 -2.21 -6.84 -0.51
C SER A 6 -1.86 -6.03 0.74
N ASN A 7 -1.18 -4.90 0.56
CA ASN A 7 -0.85 -3.98 1.64
C ASN A 7 -2.10 -3.34 2.25
N GLY A 8 -3.13 -3.09 1.44
CA GLY A 8 -4.42 -2.61 1.92
C GLY A 8 -5.14 -3.62 2.79
N CYS A 9 -5.16 -4.90 2.40
CA CYS A 9 -5.72 -5.97 3.21
C CYS A 9 -4.95 -6.14 4.53
N LEU A 10 -3.62 -6.03 4.51
CA LEU A 10 -2.79 -6.04 5.70
C LEU A 10 -3.16 -4.88 6.65
N ALA A 11 -3.28 -3.66 6.13
CA ALA A 11 -3.68 -2.49 6.89
C ALA A 11 -5.05 -2.67 7.58
N ALA A 12 -6.03 -3.15 6.81
CA ALA A 12 -7.37 -3.42 7.32
C ALA A 12 -7.35 -4.50 8.40
N TYR A 13 -6.56 -5.56 8.25
CA TYR A 13 -6.39 -6.59 9.26
C TYR A 13 -5.82 -6.01 10.58
N LEU A 14 -4.72 -5.25 10.48
CA LEU A 14 -4.06 -4.65 11.65
C LEU A 14 -5.01 -3.73 12.44
N ILE A 15 -5.81 -2.92 11.75
CA ILE A 15 -6.82 -2.05 12.36
C ILE A 15 -7.99 -2.85 12.93
N LYS A 16 -8.57 -3.78 12.14
CA LYS A 16 -9.76 -4.56 12.54
C LYS A 16 -9.54 -5.32 13.85
N TYR A 17 -8.34 -5.88 14.02
CA TYR A 17 -8.00 -6.67 15.20
C TYR A 17 -7.25 -5.87 16.27
N ARG A 18 -7.10 -4.54 16.10
CA ARG A 18 -6.31 -3.67 16.98
C ARG A 18 -4.96 -4.29 17.33
N TYR A 19 -4.29 -4.86 16.34
CA TYR A 19 -3.05 -5.64 16.56
C TYR A 19 -1.96 -4.80 17.26
N LEU A 20 -1.91 -3.50 16.96
CA LEU A 20 -1.00 -2.54 17.58
C LEU A 20 -1.64 -1.73 18.72
N GLY A 21 -2.83 -2.11 19.19
CA GLY A 21 -3.57 -1.42 20.26
C GLY A 21 -4.13 -0.04 19.86
N THR A 22 -4.17 0.28 18.57
CA THR A 22 -4.62 1.58 18.04
C THR A 22 -5.68 1.41 16.96
N GLU A 23 -6.54 2.42 16.81
CA GLU A 23 -7.53 2.53 15.73
C GLU A 23 -6.99 3.27 14.51
N LYS A 24 -5.74 3.72 14.56
CA LYS A 24 -5.07 4.45 13.49
C LYS A 24 -3.63 4.00 13.36
N ILE A 25 -3.21 3.73 12.13
CA ILE A 25 -1.84 3.37 11.77
C ILE A 25 -1.34 4.26 10.65
N ASN A 26 -0.04 4.55 10.71
CA ASN A 26 0.72 5.19 9.65
C ASN A 26 2.07 4.48 9.60
N MET A 27 2.33 3.72 8.53
CA MET A 27 3.50 2.85 8.46
C MET A 27 4.05 2.73 7.03
N HIS A 28 5.29 2.26 6.96
CA HIS A 28 5.94 1.88 5.72
C HIS A 28 6.03 0.34 5.64
N VAL A 29 5.73 -0.21 4.47
CA VAL A 29 5.90 -1.63 4.17
C VAL A 29 6.87 -1.81 3.02
N GLU A 30 7.84 -2.67 3.26
CA GLU A 30 8.85 -3.09 2.30
C GLU A 30 8.41 -4.38 1.60
N GLN A 31 8.57 -4.43 0.28
CA GLN A 31 8.20 -5.61 -0.52
C GLN A 31 9.18 -5.83 -1.68
N GLY A 32 9.40 -7.10 -2.03
CA GLY A 32 10.08 -7.49 -3.26
C GLY A 32 11.61 -7.51 -3.15
N TYR A 33 12.14 -7.59 -1.93
CA TYR A 33 13.57 -7.78 -1.67
C TYR A 33 14.06 -9.12 -2.23
N GLU A 34 13.27 -10.17 -2.08
CA GLU A 34 13.59 -11.54 -2.50
C GLU A 34 13.72 -11.68 -4.02
N ILE A 35 13.10 -10.76 -4.79
CA ILE A 35 13.12 -10.74 -6.25
C ILE A 35 13.90 -9.56 -6.83
N ASN A 36 14.68 -8.86 -6.01
CA ASN A 36 15.48 -7.69 -6.39
C ASN A 36 14.64 -6.58 -7.08
N ARG A 37 13.40 -6.38 -6.61
CA ARG A 37 12.48 -5.31 -7.06
C ARG A 37 11.92 -4.57 -5.86
N HIS A 38 12.83 -3.97 -5.10
CA HIS A 38 12.53 -3.28 -3.84
C HIS A 38 11.46 -2.22 -4.07
N SER A 39 10.47 -2.22 -3.20
CA SER A 39 9.36 -1.28 -3.24
C SER A 39 9.02 -0.88 -1.81
N LEU A 40 8.92 0.43 -1.58
CA LEU A 40 8.47 0.99 -0.31
C LEU A 40 7.05 1.54 -0.50
N ILE A 41 6.14 1.09 0.35
CA ILE A 41 4.72 1.45 0.29
C ILE A 41 4.34 2.15 1.59
N HIS A 42 3.67 3.29 1.46
CA HIS A 42 3.12 4.05 2.56
C HIS A 42 1.68 3.61 2.78
N ILE A 43 1.35 3.25 4.02
CA ILE A 43 0.01 2.82 4.41
C ILE A 43 -0.48 3.73 5.52
N GLN A 44 -1.68 4.26 5.32
CA GLN A 44 -2.45 4.89 6.39
C GLN A 44 -3.78 4.17 6.49
N ALA A 45 -4.18 3.81 7.69
CA ALA A 45 -5.51 3.26 7.92
C ALA A 45 -6.06 3.73 9.26
N GLU A 46 -7.36 3.98 9.29
CA GLU A 46 -8.07 4.41 10.49
C GLU A 46 -9.51 3.93 10.50
N VAL A 47 -10.06 3.71 11.70
CA VAL A 47 -11.50 3.53 11.88
C VAL A 47 -12.16 4.90 11.84
N ILE A 48 -13.10 5.10 10.93
CA ILE A 48 -13.95 6.29 10.86
C ILE A 48 -15.38 5.81 10.98
N GLU A 49 -16.07 6.26 12.03
CA GLU A 49 -17.39 5.78 12.44
C GLU A 49 -17.38 4.25 12.65
N SER A 50 -17.88 3.49 11.67
CA SER A 50 -17.95 2.02 11.67
C SER A 50 -17.21 1.38 10.49
N ASN A 51 -16.49 2.19 9.69
CA ASN A 51 -15.76 1.73 8.52
C ASN A 51 -14.25 1.83 8.74
N ILE A 52 -13.49 0.95 8.09
CA ILE A 52 -12.04 1.04 8.05
C ILE A 52 -11.66 1.75 6.75
N ASN A 53 -11.11 2.95 6.87
CA ASN A 53 -10.55 3.68 5.74
C ASN A 53 -9.09 3.26 5.56
N VAL A 54 -8.68 2.99 4.32
CA VAL A 54 -7.33 2.56 3.99
C VAL A 54 -6.82 3.38 2.80
N CYS A 55 -5.75 4.14 3.02
CA CYS A 55 -5.05 4.92 2.02
C CYS A 55 -3.67 4.29 1.76
N ILE A 56 -3.34 4.10 0.49
CA ILE A 56 -2.08 3.49 0.06
C ILE A 56 -1.39 4.43 -0.91
N GLY A 57 -0.15 4.75 -0.61
CA GLY A 57 0.69 5.62 -1.40
C GLY A 57 2.07 5.02 -1.66
N GLY A 58 2.71 5.49 -2.71
CA GLY A 58 4.08 5.12 -3.04
C GLY A 58 4.63 6.06 -4.09
N LYS A 59 5.95 6.27 -4.07
CA LYS A 59 6.63 7.03 -5.12
C LYS A 59 6.77 6.15 -6.36
N ILE A 60 6.50 6.72 -7.54
CA ILE A 60 6.64 6.05 -8.83
C ILE A 60 7.79 6.73 -9.58
N GLU A 61 8.67 5.92 -10.18
CA GLU A 61 9.71 6.40 -11.09
C GLU A 61 9.33 6.00 -12.52
N SER A 62 9.22 6.98 -13.42
CA SER A 62 8.92 6.73 -14.83
C SER A 62 10.17 6.24 -15.55
N ILE A 63 10.10 5.05 -16.15
CA ILE A 63 11.27 4.44 -16.84
C ILE A 63 11.19 4.63 -18.36
N ALA A 64 9.99 4.63 -18.94
CA ALA A 64 9.78 4.84 -20.37
C ALA A 64 8.31 5.20 -20.67
N SER A 65 8.07 5.91 -21.78
CA SER A 65 6.74 6.17 -22.33
C SER A 65 6.76 6.06 -23.86
N GLY A 66 5.61 5.78 -24.48
CA GLY A 66 5.49 5.61 -25.93
C GLY A 66 4.05 5.80 -26.42
N LYS A 67 3.87 5.93 -27.74
CA LYS A 67 2.56 6.04 -28.40
C LYS A 67 2.34 4.81 -29.28
N TRP A 68 1.17 4.19 -29.18
CA TRP A 68 0.74 3.16 -30.13
C TRP A 68 0.20 3.84 -31.39
N THR A 69 0.80 3.53 -32.54
CA THR A 69 0.27 3.90 -33.84
C THR A 69 -0.32 2.65 -34.47
N VAL A 70 -1.63 2.66 -34.70
CA VAL A 70 -2.31 1.64 -35.49
C VAL A 70 -2.60 2.28 -36.84
N SER A 71 -1.94 1.78 -37.88
CA SER A 71 -2.17 2.12 -39.28
C SER A 71 -3.22 1.23 -39.91
#